data_AF-A0A6B2G7H0-F1
#
_entry.id   AF-A0A6B2G7H0-F1
#
_cell.length_a   1.000
_cell.length_b   1.000
_cell.length_c   1.000
_cell.angle_alpha   90.00
_cell.angle_beta   90.00
_cell.angle_gamma   90.00
#
_symmetry.space_group_name_H-M   'P 1'
#
loop_
_entity.id
_entity.type
_entity.pdbx_description
1 polymer ?
#
loop_
_entity_poly.entity_id
_entity_poly.type
_entity_poly.pdbx_seq_one_letter_code
_entity_poly.pdbx_strand_id
1 'polypeptide(L)'
;DWNEFNDVNKIIIRQPMRTEYRIAFPYLYNSMTQHVHISCYHHPLVMFIRAEDPDLPAFYFDPLINPISHRSTDKTVPPSYEEEEGLDDFILPFSIDPICSEYPLYTDNTA
;
A
#
# COMPACT_ATOMS: atom_id res chain seq x y z
N ASP A 1 -33.68 -31.62 6.62
CA ASP A 1 -33.13 -32.95 6.32
C ASP A 1 -31.87 -33.22 7.11
N TRP A 2 -31.81 -34.40 7.72
CA TRP A 2 -30.60 -34.90 8.39
C TRP A 2 -29.52 -35.18 7.34
N ASN A 3 -28.28 -34.77 7.62
CA ASN A 3 -27.11 -35.02 6.78
C ASN A 3 -25.96 -35.47 7.68
N GLU A 4 -25.13 -36.39 7.20
CA GLU A 4 -23.99 -36.95 7.94
C GLU A 4 -23.01 -35.88 8.44
N PHE A 5 -22.87 -34.79 7.69
CA PHE A 5 -22.00 -33.66 8.02
C PHE A 5 -22.60 -32.69 9.06
N ASN A 6 -23.91 -32.73 9.29
CA ASN A 6 -24.61 -31.84 10.22
C ASN A 6 -24.83 -32.48 11.61
N ASP A 7 -24.14 -33.58 11.92
CA ASP A 7 -24.20 -34.24 13.23
C ASP A 7 -23.50 -33.40 14.31
N VAL A 8 -24.25 -33.02 15.35
CA VAL A 8 -23.75 -32.20 16.48
C VAL A 8 -22.58 -32.86 17.20
N ASN A 9 -22.51 -34.20 17.21
CA ASN A 9 -21.41 -34.92 17.87
C ASN A 9 -20.09 -34.88 17.08
N LYS A 10 -20.14 -34.53 15.79
CA LYS A 10 -18.99 -34.48 14.88
C LYS A 10 -18.53 -33.04 14.59
N ILE A 11 -19.33 -32.03 14.94
CA ILE A 11 -19.02 -30.62 14.71
C ILE A 11 -18.37 -30.01 15.95
N ILE A 12 -17.20 -29.41 15.77
CA ILE A 12 -16.54 -28.63 16.82
C ILE A 12 -16.92 -27.16 16.67
N ILE A 13 -17.69 -26.63 17.62
CA ILE A 13 -18.08 -25.21 17.63
C ILE A 13 -17.11 -24.42 18.51
N ARG A 14 -16.15 -23.71 17.89
CA ARG A 14 -15.25 -22.78 18.60
C ARG A 14 -15.77 -21.35 18.59
N GLN A 15 -16.33 -20.94 17.46
CA GLN A 15 -16.92 -19.63 17.23
C GLN A 15 -18.23 -19.85 16.47
N PRO A 16 -19.32 -19.15 16.82
CA PRO A 16 -20.55 -19.23 16.06
C PRO A 16 -20.33 -18.68 14.65
N MET A 17 -20.88 -19.36 13.64
CA MET A 17 -20.79 -18.91 12.26
C MET A 17 -21.71 -17.69 12.07
N ARG A 18 -21.11 -16.53 11.72
CA ARG A 18 -21.85 -15.30 11.46
C ARG A 18 -22.32 -15.23 9.99
N THR A 19 -23.37 -14.44 9.74
CA THR A 19 -23.93 -14.23 8.40
C THR A 19 -22.95 -13.51 7.46
N GLU A 20 -22.07 -12.66 7.98
CA GLU A 20 -21.05 -11.96 7.18
C GLU A 20 -20.08 -12.95 6.53
N TYR A 21 -19.77 -14.07 7.19
CA TYR A 21 -18.89 -15.10 6.60
C TYR A 21 -19.56 -15.81 5.43
N ARG A 22 -20.88 -16.06 5.51
CA ARG A 22 -21.68 -16.62 4.41
C ARG A 22 -21.79 -15.67 3.23
N ILE A 23 -21.74 -14.36 3.46
CA ILE A 23 -21.76 -13.36 2.38
C ILE A 23 -20.36 -13.19 1.78
N ALA A 24 -19.32 -13.08 2.60
CA ALA A 24 -17.94 -12.88 2.16
C ALA A 24 -17.37 -14.11 1.42
N PHE A 25 -17.72 -15.31 1.86
CA PHE A 25 -17.25 -16.57 1.28
C PHE A 25 -18.43 -17.49 0.94
N PRO A 26 -19.22 -17.17 -0.10
CA PRO A 26 -20.51 -17.80 -0.34
C PRO A 26 -20.42 -19.28 -0.66
N TYR A 27 -19.40 -19.69 -1.42
CA TYR A 27 -19.18 -21.08 -1.81
C TYR A 27 -18.59 -21.98 -0.71
N LEU A 28 -18.16 -21.39 0.42
CA LEU A 28 -17.55 -22.14 1.52
C LEU A 28 -18.57 -22.47 2.63
N TYR A 29 -19.38 -21.49 3.01
CA TYR A 29 -20.24 -21.61 4.20
C TYR A 29 -21.72 -21.86 3.90
N ASN A 30 -22.11 -21.95 2.63
CA ASN A 30 -23.49 -22.24 2.22
C ASN A 30 -23.57 -23.54 1.41
N SER A 31 -24.62 -24.30 1.62
CA SER A 31 -24.89 -25.52 0.86
C SER A 31 -25.55 -25.27 -0.50
N MET A 32 -26.27 -24.14 -0.66
CA MET A 32 -26.98 -23.77 -1.89
C MET A 32 -26.53 -22.37 -2.32
N THR A 33 -25.77 -22.28 -3.41
CA THR A 33 -25.14 -21.03 -3.88
C THR A 33 -25.60 -20.65 -5.29
N GLN A 34 -26.89 -20.77 -5.55
CA GLN A 34 -27.48 -20.36 -6.83
C GLN A 34 -27.65 -18.83 -6.87
N HIS A 35 -27.35 -18.23 -8.02
CA HIS A 35 -27.46 -16.78 -8.28
C HIS A 35 -26.65 -15.89 -7.33
N VAL A 36 -25.50 -16.38 -6.83
CA VAL A 36 -24.60 -15.59 -5.99
C VAL A 36 -23.54 -14.90 -6.84
N HIS A 37 -23.24 -13.65 -6.50
CA HIS A 37 -22.16 -12.87 -7.09
C HIS A 37 -20.98 -12.76 -6.12
N ILE A 38 -19.76 -12.86 -6.65
CA ILE A 38 -18.54 -12.65 -5.88
C ILE A 38 -18.35 -11.14 -5.69
N SER A 39 -18.17 -10.71 -4.44
CA SER A 39 -17.86 -9.32 -4.12
C SER A 39 -16.37 -9.03 -4.28
N CYS A 40 -16.02 -7.76 -4.47
CA CYS A 40 -14.64 -7.31 -4.37
C CYS A 40 -14.11 -7.63 -2.96
N TYR A 41 -12.98 -8.34 -2.88
CA TYR A 41 -12.41 -8.77 -1.60
C TYR A 41 -11.76 -7.60 -0.85
N HIS A 42 -11.02 -6.76 -1.57
CA HIS A 42 -10.21 -5.72 -0.95
C HIS A 42 -9.91 -4.58 -1.94
N HIS A 43 -9.75 -3.39 -1.38
CA HIS A 43 -9.24 -2.21 -2.07
C HIS A 43 -8.00 -1.76 -1.29
N PRO A 44 -6.92 -1.32 -1.96
CA PRO A 44 -5.78 -0.79 -1.25
C PRO A 44 -6.22 0.35 -0.33
N LEU A 45 -5.71 0.36 0.90
CA LEU A 45 -6.05 1.40 1.86
C LEU A 45 -5.54 2.75 1.37
N VAL A 46 -6.45 3.72 1.24
CA VAL A 46 -6.11 5.09 0.86
C VAL A 46 -5.52 5.79 2.08
N MET A 47 -4.20 5.95 2.10
CA MET A 47 -3.46 6.63 3.17
C MET A 47 -3.29 8.12 2.85
N PHE A 48 -4.40 8.81 2.62
CA PHE A 48 -4.40 10.25 2.33
C PHE A 48 -4.44 11.07 3.62
N ILE A 49 -3.53 12.03 3.75
CA ILE A 49 -3.48 12.97 4.87
C ILE A 49 -3.96 14.32 4.34
N ARG A 50 -4.97 14.89 4.99
CA ARG A 50 -5.52 16.19 4.63
C ARG A 50 -4.67 17.29 5.25
N ALA A 51 -4.22 18.25 4.44
CA ALA A 51 -3.58 19.46 4.94
C ALA A 51 -4.60 20.29 5.74
N GLU A 52 -4.33 20.49 7.03
CA GLU A 52 -5.18 21.31 7.92
C GLU A 52 -4.71 22.76 7.98
N ASP A 53 -3.39 23.00 7.88
CA ASP A 53 -2.77 24.31 7.98
C ASP A 53 -2.24 24.77 6.60
N PRO A 54 -2.82 25.82 5.98
CA PRO A 54 -2.37 26.34 4.70
C PRO A 54 -1.01 27.06 4.78
N ASP A 55 -0.51 27.36 5.98
CA ASP A 55 0.80 27.98 6.17
C ASP A 55 1.94 26.95 6.02
N LEU A 56 1.64 25.65 6.04
CA LEU A 56 2.61 24.59 5.79
C LEU A 56 2.81 24.35 4.28
N PRO A 57 4.01 23.94 3.84
CA PRO A 57 4.26 23.57 2.43
C PRO A 57 3.31 22.48 1.96
N ALA A 58 2.99 22.41 0.66
CA ALA A 58 2.11 21.36 0.12
C ALA A 58 2.68 19.94 0.31
N PHE A 59 4.01 19.80 0.29
CA PHE A 59 4.72 18.55 0.54
C PHE A 59 5.55 18.69 1.82
N TYR A 60 5.07 18.09 2.91
CA TYR A 60 5.77 18.06 4.19
C TYR A 60 5.64 16.69 4.85
N PHE A 61 6.51 16.41 5.81
CA PHE A 61 6.45 15.19 6.60
C PHE A 61 5.47 15.38 7.77
N ASP A 62 4.25 14.89 7.59
CA ASP A 62 3.18 15.05 8.59
C ASP A 62 3.47 14.25 9.87
N PRO A 63 3.20 14.78 11.09
CA PRO A 63 3.39 14.08 12.35
C PRO A 63 2.64 12.75 12.49
N LEU A 64 1.58 12.52 11.69
CA LEU A 64 0.87 11.24 11.64
C LEU A 64 1.67 10.14 10.91
N ILE A 65 2.67 10.52 10.11
CA ILE A 65 3.54 9.57 9.41
C ILE A 65 4.58 9.04 10.41
N ASN A 66 4.68 7.71 10.48
CA ASN A 66 5.71 7.08 11.30
C ASN A 66 7.11 7.45 10.78
N PRO A 67 8.05 7.89 11.67
CA PRO A 67 9.38 8.30 11.25
C PRO A 67 10.13 7.14 10.59
N ILE A 68 10.82 7.45 9.48
CA ILE A 68 11.61 6.47 8.74
C ILE A 68 12.91 6.22 9.50
N SER A 69 13.06 4.99 10.00
CA SER A 69 14.26 4.58 10.73
C SER A 69 15.29 3.95 9.79
N HIS A 70 16.48 4.54 9.68
CA HIS A 70 17.61 3.94 8.97
C HIS A 70 18.34 2.94 9.88
N ARG A 71 17.87 1.69 9.92
CA ARG A 71 18.44 0.62 10.78
C ARG A 71 19.09 -0.56 10.02
N SER A 72 19.36 -0.42 8.73
CA SER A 72 20.06 -1.49 7.99
C SER A 72 21.54 -1.53 8.37
N THR A 73 22.01 -2.69 8.85
CA THR A 73 23.44 -2.98 9.08
C THR A 73 24.14 -3.43 7.80
N ASP A 74 23.38 -4.03 6.88
CA ASP A 74 23.85 -4.39 5.56
C ASP A 74 23.80 -3.13 4.70
N LYS A 75 24.94 -2.44 4.63
CA LYS A 75 25.18 -1.51 3.54
C LYS A 75 25.30 -2.35 2.28
N THR A 76 24.18 -2.65 1.62
CA THR A 76 24.23 -2.79 0.16
C THR A 76 24.69 -1.43 -0.33
N VAL A 77 26.01 -1.26 -0.48
CA VAL A 77 26.57 -0.09 -1.12
C VAL A 77 25.94 -0.12 -2.52
N PRO A 78 25.03 0.81 -2.86
CA PRO A 78 24.63 0.93 -4.26
C PRO A 78 25.93 1.09 -5.05
N PRO A 79 26.07 0.45 -6.23
CA PRO A 79 27.31 0.53 -7.00
C PRO A 79 27.70 2.01 -7.09
N SER A 80 28.83 2.37 -6.47
CA SER A 80 29.33 3.73 -6.55
C SER A 80 29.92 3.88 -7.93
N TYR A 81 29.19 4.58 -8.81
CA TYR A 81 29.70 4.96 -10.11
C TYR A 81 30.90 5.92 -10.00
N GLU A 82 31.23 6.42 -8.81
CA GLU A 82 32.42 7.25 -8.57
C GLU A 82 33.75 6.48 -8.68
N GLU A 83 33.73 5.13 -8.75
CA GLU A 83 34.94 4.29 -8.81
C GLU A 83 35.20 3.66 -10.20
N GLU A 84 34.40 3.97 -11.23
CA GLU A 84 34.61 3.43 -12.59
C GLU A 84 35.72 4.21 -13.32
N GLU A 85 36.83 3.54 -13.65
CA GLU A 85 37.95 4.15 -14.39
C GLU A 85 37.46 4.79 -15.70
N GLY A 86 37.62 6.11 -15.84
CA GLY A 86 37.22 6.89 -17.02
C GLY A 86 35.96 7.74 -16.87
N LEU A 87 35.26 7.71 -15.73
CA LEU A 87 34.14 8.62 -15.45
C LEU A 87 34.56 10.03 -15.03
N ASP A 88 35.81 10.23 -14.58
CA ASP A 88 36.36 11.58 -14.33
C ASP A 88 36.37 12.46 -15.60
N ASP A 89 36.39 11.85 -16.78
CA ASP A 89 36.33 12.54 -18.07
C ASP A 89 34.88 12.83 -18.52
N PHE A 90 33.89 12.27 -17.85
CA PHE A 90 32.47 12.47 -18.19
C PHE A 90 31.94 13.74 -17.55
N ILE A 91 31.57 14.72 -18.39
CA ILE A 91 30.96 15.98 -17.96
C ILE A 91 29.59 16.09 -18.63
N LEU A 92 28.56 16.38 -17.84
CA LEU A 92 27.25 16.66 -18.39
C LEU A 92 27.31 17.93 -19.26
N PRO A 93 26.78 17.92 -20.50
CA PRO A 93 26.72 19.11 -21.33
C PRO A 93 26.01 20.28 -20.64
N PHE A 94 26.54 21.50 -20.81
CA PHE A 94 26.00 22.72 -20.19
C PHE A 94 24.55 23.05 -20.55
N SER A 95 24.01 22.43 -21.59
CA SER A 95 22.62 22.60 -22.02
C SER A 95 21.63 21.67 -21.30
N ILE A 96 22.10 20.84 -20.36
CA ILE A 96 21.28 19.86 -19.68
C ILE A 96 21.10 20.27 -18.22
N ASP A 97 19.85 20.58 -17.89
CA ASP A 97 19.36 20.83 -16.55
C ASP A 97 18.26 19.81 -16.19
N PRO A 98 17.86 19.69 -14.91
CA PRO A 98 16.66 18.94 -14.56
C PRO A 98 15.46 19.41 -15.38
N ILE A 99 14.64 18.45 -15.85
CA ILE A 99 13.56 18.70 -16.81
C ILE A 99 12.60 19.84 -16.40
N CYS A 100 12.36 20.01 -15.09
CA CYS A 100 11.44 21.02 -14.55
C CYS A 100 12.16 22.09 -13.71
N SER A 101 13.41 22.41 -14.01
CA SER A 101 14.20 23.40 -13.25
C SER A 101 13.56 24.80 -13.22
N GLU A 102 12.77 25.14 -14.24
CA GLU A 102 12.05 26.42 -14.34
C GLU A 102 10.85 26.55 -13.40
N TYR A 103 10.33 25.43 -12.86
CA TYR A 103 9.08 25.41 -12.10
C TYR A 103 9.34 25.15 -10.60
N PRO A 104 8.63 25.86 -9.70
CA PRO A 104 8.71 25.55 -8.26
C PRO A 104 8.07 24.19 -7.97
N LEU A 105 8.50 23.55 -6.88
CA LEU A 105 7.98 22.24 -6.46
C LEU A 105 6.47 22.25 -6.15
N TYR A 106 5.96 23.36 -5.60
CA TYR A 106 4.54 23.55 -5.30
C TYR A 106 4.15 25.02 -5.47
N THR A 107 2.85 25.27 -5.55
CA THR A 107 2.22 26.60 -5.63
C THR A 107 1.07 26.69 -4.62
N ASP A 108 0.48 27.88 -4.46
CA ASP A 108 -0.62 28.13 -3.51
C ASP A 108 -1.87 27.24 -3.74
N ASN A 109 -2.02 26.65 -4.94
CA ASN A 109 -3.16 25.80 -5.31
C ASN A 109 -2.80 24.30 -5.38
N THR A 110 -1.66 23.89 -4.84
CA THR A 110 -1.20 22.48 -4.90
C THR A 110 -1.76 21.60 -3.77
N ALA A 111 -2.02 22.19 -2.60
CA ALA A 111 -2.50 21.48 -1.41
C ALA A 111 -4.02 21.28 -1.39
#